data_AF-A0A318EQF2-F1
#
_entry.id   AF-A0A318EQF2-F1
#
_cell.length_a   1.000
_cell.length_b   1.000
_cell.length_c   1.000
_cell.angle_alpha   90.00
_cell.angle_beta   90.00
_cell.angle_gamma   90.00
#
_symmetry.space_group_name_H-M   'P 1'
#
loop_
_entity.id
_entity.type
_entity.pdbx_description
1 polymer ?
#
loop_
_entity_poly.entity_id
_entity_poly.type
_entity_poly.pdbx_seq_one_letter_code
_entity_poly.pdbx_strand_id
1 'polypeptide(L)'
;MSYEINVIVVNQKEAVKYTKKSSIILQNEKDNSEEMKRYFEIWPYFSQTPGILYTLVQEMEEDYFSSFPICDSIFDRNEDELSLPYWIDNTEIIENLTPLLIKQNVMSEFVEIIRFLVESSPIKTIMFHTRYQGGDYEIICGVINIEEFFSMLQNEKILFNVCYIIRKD
;
A
#
# COMPACT_ATOMS: atom_id res chain seq x y z
N MET A 1 -6.68 -11.14 -11.50
CA MET A 1 -5.89 -9.91 -11.30
C MET A 1 -4.99 -10.13 -10.10
N SER A 2 -3.73 -9.67 -10.17
CA SER A 2 -2.83 -9.70 -9.01
C SER A 2 -2.93 -8.37 -8.27
N TYR A 3 -2.97 -8.41 -6.95
CA TYR A 3 -2.93 -7.24 -6.08
C TYR A 3 -1.64 -7.24 -5.26
N GLU A 4 -1.12 -6.06 -4.97
CA GLU A 4 -0.02 -5.89 -4.05
C GLU A 4 -0.27 -4.74 -3.09
N ILE A 5 0.14 -4.93 -1.83
CA ILE A 5 0.15 -3.91 -0.80
C ILE A 5 1.56 -3.76 -0.28
N ASN A 6 2.22 -2.69 -0.67
CA ASN A 6 3.62 -2.40 -0.41
C ASN A 6 3.76 -1.20 0.52
N VAL A 7 4.67 -1.29 1.49
CA VAL A 7 4.92 -0.22 2.46
C VAL A 7 6.41 -0.02 2.61
N ILE A 8 6.91 1.19 2.33
CA ILE A 8 8.27 1.58 2.71
C ILE A 8 8.20 2.29 4.05
N VAL A 9 8.88 1.75 5.05
CA VAL A 9 9.09 2.44 6.31
C VAL A 9 10.30 3.36 6.15
N VAL A 10 10.03 4.67 6.06
CA VAL A 10 11.03 5.66 5.64
C VAL A 10 12.17 5.75 6.65
N ASN A 11 13.41 5.77 6.15
CA ASN A 11 14.67 5.82 6.90
C ASN A 11 14.92 4.65 7.86
N GLN A 12 14.10 3.60 7.83
CA GLN A 12 14.37 2.40 8.60
C GLN A 12 15.65 1.70 8.10
N LYS A 13 16.51 1.28 9.03
CA LYS A 13 17.77 0.59 8.72
C LYS A 13 17.69 -0.92 8.88
N GLU A 14 16.98 -1.36 9.92
CA GLU A 14 16.83 -2.77 10.30
C GLU A 14 15.35 -3.18 10.27
N ALA A 15 15.07 -4.37 9.76
CA ALA A 15 13.70 -4.86 9.62
C ALA A 15 13.09 -5.15 10.99
N VAL A 16 11.87 -4.66 11.23
CA VAL A 16 11.04 -5.09 12.35
C VAL A 16 10.22 -6.32 12.01
N LYS A 17 9.98 -7.15 13.03
CA LYS A 17 9.10 -8.31 12.96
C LYS A 17 7.79 -8.00 13.67
N TYR A 18 6.68 -8.27 12.99
CA TYR A 18 5.36 -8.20 13.61
C TYR A 18 5.13 -9.48 14.43
N THR A 19 5.06 -9.35 15.76
CA THR A 19 5.04 -10.50 16.68
C THR A 19 3.64 -10.93 17.12
N LYS A 20 2.61 -10.12 16.82
CA LYS A 20 1.22 -10.50 17.09
C LYS A 20 0.77 -11.56 16.11
N LYS A 21 -0.06 -12.50 16.58
CA LYS A 21 -0.71 -13.47 15.70
C LYS A 21 -1.63 -12.74 14.74
N SER A 22 -1.39 -12.90 13.44
CA SER A 22 -2.17 -12.29 12.36
C SER A 22 -2.27 -13.26 11.20
N SER A 23 -3.40 -13.23 10.51
CA SER A 23 -3.61 -13.88 9.23
C SER A 23 -2.92 -13.14 8.09
N ILE A 24 -2.59 -11.85 8.27
CA ILE A 24 -1.75 -11.07 7.37
C ILE A 24 -0.29 -11.27 7.78
N ILE A 25 0.51 -11.71 6.82
CA ILE A 25 1.95 -11.91 6.93
C ILE A 25 2.64 -10.64 6.40
N LEU A 26 3.60 -10.16 7.18
CA LEU A 26 4.41 -9.00 6.86
C LEU A 26 5.78 -9.47 6.36
N GLN A 27 5.94 -9.56 5.05
CA GLN A 27 7.23 -9.87 4.41
C GLN A 27 8.06 -8.60 4.25
N ASN A 28 9.39 -8.73 4.24
CA ASN A 28 10.30 -7.61 4.06
C ASN A 28 11.46 -7.96 3.11
N GLU A 29 11.97 -6.94 2.42
CA GLU A 29 13.00 -7.11 1.39
C GLU A 29 14.38 -7.55 1.93
N LYS A 30 14.64 -7.46 3.24
CA LYS A 30 15.89 -7.93 3.85
C LYS A 30 15.88 -9.44 4.03
N ASP A 31 14.77 -9.96 4.52
CA ASP A 31 14.59 -11.40 4.76
C ASP A 31 14.19 -12.16 3.49
N ASN A 32 13.64 -11.48 2.48
CA ASN A 32 13.09 -12.07 1.24
C ASN A 32 13.69 -11.44 -0.02
N SER A 33 14.99 -11.16 -0.02
CA SER A 33 15.65 -10.36 -1.07
C SER A 33 15.61 -10.97 -2.48
N GLU A 34 15.41 -12.28 -2.60
CA GLU A 34 15.32 -12.96 -3.90
C GLU A 34 13.94 -12.77 -4.55
N GLU A 35 12.90 -12.68 -3.73
CA GLU A 35 11.50 -12.60 -4.15
C GLU A 35 10.99 -11.15 -4.21
N MET A 36 11.50 -10.28 -3.34
CA MET A 36 11.09 -8.90 -3.24
C MET A 36 12.07 -7.98 -3.98
N LYS A 37 11.57 -7.35 -5.04
CA LYS A 37 12.32 -6.32 -5.78
C LYS A 37 11.54 -5.02 -5.77
N ARG A 38 12.26 -3.92 -5.65
CA ARG A 38 11.67 -2.59 -5.79
C ARG A 38 11.40 -2.29 -7.27
N TYR A 39 10.38 -1.47 -7.48
CA TYR A 39 9.85 -1.08 -8.77
C TYR A 39 10.62 0.11 -9.40
N PHE A 40 11.95 0.03 -9.48
CA PHE A 40 12.78 1.17 -9.88
C PHE A 40 12.45 1.77 -11.25
N GLU A 41 11.94 0.96 -12.19
CA GLU A 41 11.63 1.42 -13.55
C GLU A 41 10.26 2.12 -13.66
N ILE A 42 9.27 1.67 -12.88
CA ILE A 42 7.88 2.12 -12.98
C ILE A 42 7.45 3.05 -11.82
N TRP A 43 8.09 2.93 -10.65
CA TRP A 43 7.83 3.72 -9.44
C TRP A 43 9.16 4.20 -8.83
N PRO A 44 9.90 5.08 -9.53
CA PRO A 44 11.26 5.47 -9.12
C PRO A 44 11.31 6.25 -7.81
N TYR A 45 10.41 7.20 -7.56
CA TYR A 45 10.39 7.98 -6.31
C TYR A 45 10.08 7.10 -5.10
N PHE A 46 9.06 6.23 -5.20
CA PHE A 46 8.78 5.23 -4.16
C PHE A 46 10.02 4.34 -3.95
N SER A 47 10.54 3.74 -5.02
CA SER A 47 11.59 2.74 -4.96
C SER A 47 12.94 3.27 -4.47
N GLN A 48 13.28 4.52 -4.79
CA GLN A 48 14.54 5.13 -4.33
C GLN A 48 14.47 5.65 -2.89
N THR A 49 13.28 5.72 -2.29
CA THR A 49 13.13 6.26 -0.94
C THR A 49 13.89 5.39 0.07
N PRO A 50 14.80 5.98 0.87
CA PRO A 50 15.53 5.24 1.89
C PRO A 50 14.57 4.65 2.93
N GLY A 51 14.79 3.39 3.30
CA GLY A 51 13.91 2.66 4.21
C GLY A 51 13.93 1.18 3.91
N ILE A 52 13.01 0.44 4.54
CA ILE A 52 12.78 -0.99 4.26
C ILE A 52 11.42 -1.16 3.60
N LEU A 53 11.40 -1.88 2.48
CA LEU A 53 10.17 -2.31 1.82
C LEU A 53 9.58 -3.52 2.54
N TYR A 54 8.29 -3.42 2.82
CA TYR A 54 7.44 -4.47 3.33
C TYR A 54 6.29 -4.75 2.36
N THR A 55 5.83 -5.99 2.33
CA THR A 55 4.62 -6.38 1.59
C THR A 55 3.68 -7.14 2.52
N LEU A 56 2.40 -6.79 2.45
CA LEU A 56 1.33 -7.45 3.21
C LEU A 56 0.70 -8.53 2.35
N VAL A 57 0.77 -9.78 2.79
CA VAL A 57 0.29 -10.96 2.06
C VAL A 57 -0.44 -11.92 2.98
N GLN A 58 -1.25 -12.82 2.41
CA GLN A 58 -1.70 -14.03 3.08
C GLN A 58 -1.26 -15.24 2.28
N GLU A 59 -1.01 -16.34 2.97
CA GLU A 59 -0.81 -17.64 2.35
C GLU A 59 -2.14 -18.13 1.76
N MET A 60 -2.14 -18.60 0.52
CA MET A 60 -3.32 -19.15 -0.14
C MET A 60 -3.25 -20.67 -0.24
N GLU A 61 -2.25 -21.21 -0.96
CA GLU A 61 -2.02 -22.64 -1.17
C GLU A 61 -0.51 -22.88 -1.31
N GLU A 62 0.03 -23.91 -0.67
CA GLU A 62 1.40 -24.42 -0.89
C GLU A 62 2.50 -23.33 -1.00
N ASP A 63 2.73 -22.57 0.07
CA ASP A 63 3.74 -21.49 0.12
C ASP A 63 3.53 -20.36 -0.92
N TYR A 64 2.33 -20.26 -1.52
CA TYR A 64 1.97 -19.13 -2.38
C TYR A 64 1.38 -17.98 -1.55
N PHE A 65 2.05 -16.83 -1.60
CA PHE A 65 1.68 -15.62 -0.88
C PHE A 65 1.09 -14.56 -1.83
N SER A 66 -0.02 -13.94 -1.43
CA SER A 66 -0.67 -12.90 -2.23
C SER A 66 -1.38 -11.86 -1.36
N SER A 67 -1.50 -10.61 -1.85
CA SER A 67 -2.39 -9.61 -1.24
C SER A 67 -3.85 -9.79 -1.68
N PHE A 68 -4.15 -10.71 -2.61
CA PHE A 68 -5.51 -10.95 -3.10
C PHE A 68 -6.53 -11.36 -2.03
N PRO A 69 -6.16 -12.14 -1.01
CA PRO A 69 -7.05 -12.40 0.12
C PRO A 69 -7.35 -11.17 0.98
N ILE A 70 -6.51 -10.13 0.95
CA ILE A 70 -6.58 -8.96 1.84
C ILE A 70 -7.49 -7.86 1.30
N CYS A 71 -7.45 -7.64 -0.01
CA CYS A 71 -8.06 -6.47 -0.63
C CYS A 71 -8.81 -6.81 -1.93
N ASP A 72 -9.60 -5.85 -2.39
CA ASP A 72 -10.29 -5.86 -3.67
C ASP A 72 -10.55 -4.42 -4.14
N SER A 73 -11.23 -4.26 -5.28
CA SER A 73 -11.56 -2.96 -5.86
C SER A 73 -12.97 -2.91 -6.45
N ILE A 74 -13.45 -1.70 -6.74
CA ILE A 74 -14.67 -1.43 -7.52
C ILE A 74 -14.26 -0.92 -8.90
N PHE A 75 -14.28 -1.81 -9.90
CA PHE A 75 -13.88 -1.50 -11.27
C PHE A 75 -14.99 -0.82 -12.08
N ASP A 76 -16.25 -1.22 -11.87
CA ASP A 76 -17.41 -0.65 -12.56
C ASP A 76 -17.97 0.54 -11.77
N ARG A 77 -17.30 1.70 -11.82
CA ARG A 77 -17.78 2.91 -11.11
C ARG A 77 -17.71 4.17 -11.96
N ASN A 78 -18.46 5.19 -11.53
CA ASN A 78 -18.47 6.48 -12.18
C ASN A 78 -17.21 7.28 -11.81
N GLU A 79 -16.51 7.81 -12.80
CA GLU A 79 -15.30 8.63 -12.60
C GLU A 79 -15.61 9.93 -11.85
N ASP A 80 -16.81 10.48 -12.00
CA ASP A 80 -17.23 11.72 -11.32
C ASP A 80 -17.30 11.59 -9.79
N GLU A 81 -17.33 10.36 -9.26
CA GLU A 81 -17.39 10.08 -7.82
C GLU A 81 -16.00 10.02 -7.17
N LEU A 82 -14.94 10.02 -7.99
CA LEU A 82 -13.57 10.02 -7.50
C LEU A 82 -13.10 11.37 -7.00
N SER A 83 -12.44 11.35 -5.85
CA SER A 83 -11.56 12.45 -5.43
C SER A 83 -10.20 12.31 -6.12
N LEU A 84 -10.13 12.65 -7.42
CA LEU A 84 -8.85 12.65 -8.16
C LEU A 84 -7.99 13.87 -7.80
N PRO A 85 -6.66 13.73 -7.76
CA PRO A 85 -5.77 14.89 -7.75
C PRO A 85 -6.02 15.76 -8.99
N TYR A 86 -6.22 17.07 -8.79
CA TYR A 86 -6.59 18.02 -9.85
C TYR A 86 -5.59 18.10 -11.01
N TRP A 87 -4.37 17.62 -10.82
CA TRP A 87 -3.29 17.65 -11.79
C TRP A 87 -3.24 16.39 -12.67
N ILE A 88 -4.13 15.42 -12.45
CA ILE A 88 -4.28 14.23 -13.29
C ILE A 88 -5.45 14.46 -14.24
N ASP A 89 -5.16 14.61 -15.52
CA ASP A 89 -6.13 14.86 -16.61
C ASP A 89 -6.11 13.78 -17.70
N ASN A 90 -5.15 12.85 -17.66
CA ASN A 90 -5.04 11.78 -18.62
C ASN A 90 -6.03 10.64 -18.31
N THR A 91 -7.00 10.44 -19.21
CA THR A 91 -8.05 9.41 -19.11
C THR A 91 -7.49 7.99 -18.93
N GLU A 92 -6.40 7.62 -19.62
CA GLU A 92 -5.81 6.28 -19.48
C GLU A 92 -5.29 6.03 -18.05
N ILE A 93 -4.80 7.08 -17.39
CA ILE A 93 -4.38 7.00 -15.98
C ILE A 93 -5.61 6.87 -15.10
N ILE A 94 -6.62 7.72 -15.32
CA ILE A 94 -7.85 7.80 -14.53
C ILE A 94 -8.61 6.47 -14.53
N GLU A 95 -8.72 5.81 -15.68
CA GLU A 95 -9.36 4.48 -15.81
C GLU A 95 -8.67 3.41 -14.95
N ASN A 96 -7.39 3.60 -14.61
CA ASN A 96 -6.61 2.72 -13.74
C ASN A 96 -6.59 3.15 -12.26
N LEU A 97 -7.39 4.13 -11.87
CA LEU A 97 -7.50 4.63 -10.48
C LEU A 97 -8.80 4.17 -9.83
N THR A 98 -8.79 2.99 -9.22
CA THR A 98 -9.97 2.40 -8.56
C THR A 98 -9.78 2.35 -7.03
N PRO A 99 -10.86 2.29 -6.22
CA PRO A 99 -10.73 2.37 -4.76
C PRO A 99 -10.09 1.11 -4.21
N LEU A 100 -9.19 1.27 -3.25
CA LEU A 100 -8.71 0.17 -2.44
C LEU A 100 -9.76 -0.20 -1.40
N LEU A 101 -10.30 -1.40 -1.51
CA LEU A 101 -11.16 -2.00 -0.49
C LEU A 101 -10.37 -3.04 0.31
N ILE A 102 -10.28 -2.86 1.62
CA ILE A 102 -9.76 -3.91 2.51
C ILE A 102 -10.92 -4.79 2.97
N LYS A 103 -10.76 -6.11 2.88
CA LYS A 103 -11.84 -7.04 3.24
C LYS A 103 -12.12 -7.00 4.73
N GLN A 104 -13.42 -7.02 5.07
CA GLN A 104 -13.91 -6.79 6.43
C GLN A 104 -13.35 -7.78 7.45
N ASN A 105 -13.12 -9.03 7.05
CA ASN A 105 -12.59 -10.08 7.92
C ASN A 105 -11.13 -9.85 8.35
N VAL A 106 -10.38 -8.98 7.67
CA VAL A 106 -8.97 -8.67 7.98
C VAL A 106 -8.71 -7.19 8.25
N MET A 107 -9.74 -6.34 8.20
CA MET A 107 -9.62 -4.89 8.35
C MET A 107 -8.93 -4.48 9.66
N SER A 108 -9.30 -5.11 10.79
CA SER A 108 -8.67 -4.81 12.09
C SER A 108 -7.18 -5.12 12.10
N GLU A 109 -6.79 -6.28 11.56
CA GLU A 109 -5.40 -6.71 11.46
C GLU A 109 -4.60 -5.77 10.55
N PHE A 110 -5.17 -5.38 9.41
CA PHE A 110 -4.58 -4.42 8.49
C PHE A 110 -4.29 -3.09 9.20
N VAL A 111 -5.29 -2.52 9.90
CA VAL A 111 -5.13 -1.27 10.66
C VAL A 111 -4.03 -1.40 11.71
N GLU A 112 -4.00 -2.50 12.46
CA GLU A 112 -2.96 -2.75 13.47
C GLU A 112 -1.56 -2.83 12.85
N ILE A 113 -1.39 -3.50 11.71
CA ILE A 113 -0.11 -3.61 11.01
C ILE A 113 0.36 -2.26 10.48
N ILE A 114 -0.52 -1.49 9.84
CA ILE A 114 -0.16 -0.16 9.33
C ILE A 114 0.25 0.77 10.48
N ARG A 115 -0.49 0.76 11.60
CA ARG A 115 -0.10 1.48 12.82
C ARG A 115 1.25 1.02 13.33
N PHE A 116 1.48 -0.28 13.42
CA PHE A 116 2.76 -0.84 13.84
C PHE A 116 3.94 -0.37 12.97
N LEU A 117 3.77 -0.35 11.64
CA LEU A 117 4.80 0.10 10.70
C LEU A 117 5.09 1.60 10.86
N VAL A 118 4.05 2.43 11.00
CA VAL A 118 4.21 3.87 11.29
C VAL A 118 4.91 4.08 12.63
N GLU A 119 4.56 3.33 13.67
CA GLU A 119 5.23 3.43 14.97
C GLU A 119 6.68 2.95 14.92
N SER A 120 6.98 1.96 14.10
CA SER A 120 8.33 1.42 13.93
C SER A 120 9.23 2.34 13.10
N SER A 121 8.64 3.27 12.34
CA SER A 121 9.39 4.27 11.56
C SER A 121 10.20 5.19 12.48
N PRO A 122 11.51 5.40 12.22
CA PRO A 122 12.33 6.36 12.95
C PRO A 122 11.79 7.79 12.93
N ILE A 123 11.04 8.14 11.88
CA ILE A 123 10.44 9.46 11.68
C ILE A 123 8.91 9.42 11.62
N LYS A 124 8.30 8.35 12.13
CA LYS A 124 6.84 8.15 12.17
C LYS A 124 6.15 8.35 10.82
N THR A 125 6.85 7.99 9.74
CA THR A 125 6.41 8.18 8.35
C THR A 125 6.62 6.89 7.56
N ILE A 126 5.62 6.50 6.78
CA ILE A 126 5.69 5.41 5.79
C ILE A 126 5.23 5.92 4.43
N MET A 127 5.65 5.24 3.36
CA MET A 127 5.03 5.34 2.04
C MET A 127 4.19 4.09 1.82
N PHE A 128 2.89 4.26 1.68
CA PHE A 128 1.93 3.18 1.45
C PHE A 128 1.53 3.16 -0.02
N HIS A 129 1.77 2.06 -0.71
CA HIS A 129 1.54 1.92 -2.13
C HIS A 129 0.77 0.63 -2.39
N THR A 130 -0.33 0.72 -3.14
CA THR A 130 -1.06 -0.45 -3.63
C THR A 130 -1.11 -0.44 -5.14
N ARG A 131 -1.05 -1.62 -5.74
CA ARG A 131 -1.16 -1.78 -7.20
C ARG A 131 -1.93 -3.02 -7.60
N TYR A 132 -2.44 -2.99 -8.81
CA TYR A 132 -2.81 -4.18 -9.56
C TYR A 132 -2.16 -4.15 -10.94
N GLN A 133 -2.43 -5.16 -11.75
CA GLN A 133 -1.87 -5.25 -13.10
C GLN A 133 -2.38 -4.11 -14.01
N GLY A 134 -1.48 -3.23 -14.45
CA GLY A 134 -1.78 -2.11 -15.35
C GLY A 134 -1.66 -0.74 -14.67
N GLY A 135 -1.74 0.34 -15.45
CA GLY A 135 -1.74 1.71 -14.93
C GLY A 135 -0.40 2.19 -14.36
N ASP A 136 0.72 1.75 -14.94
CA ASP A 136 2.05 2.13 -14.47
C ASP A 136 2.32 3.63 -14.70
N TYR A 137 1.97 4.44 -13.70
CA TYR A 137 2.24 5.86 -13.66
C TYR A 137 2.43 6.28 -12.20
N GLU A 138 3.60 6.85 -11.87
CA GLU A 138 3.95 7.16 -10.48
C GLU A 138 3.16 8.38 -9.96
N ILE A 139 2.14 8.11 -9.13
CA ILE A 139 1.34 9.12 -8.44
C ILE A 139 1.71 9.10 -6.96
N ILE A 140 2.29 10.21 -6.48
CA ILE A 140 2.58 10.39 -5.07
C ILE A 140 1.60 11.40 -4.48
N CYS A 141 0.73 10.93 -3.59
CA CYS A 141 -0.07 11.78 -2.73
C CYS A 141 0.76 12.20 -1.52
N GLY A 142 0.67 13.48 -1.17
CA GLY A 142 1.48 14.12 -0.13
C GLY A 142 1.24 13.55 1.27
N VAL A 143 1.77 14.27 2.27
CA VAL A 143 1.71 13.81 3.66
C VAL A 143 0.28 13.90 4.19
N ILE A 144 -0.27 12.76 4.60
CA ILE A 144 -1.57 12.64 5.28
C ILE A 144 -1.39 12.04 6.68
N ASN A 145 -2.22 12.49 7.62
CA ASN A 145 -2.22 11.92 8.96
C ASN A 145 -2.75 10.47 8.93
N ILE A 146 -2.24 9.60 9.81
CA ILE A 146 -2.68 8.20 9.87
C ILE A 146 -4.18 8.02 10.12
N GLU A 147 -4.81 8.84 10.96
CA GLU A 147 -6.26 8.78 11.19
C GLU A 147 -7.05 9.26 9.97
N GLU A 148 -6.53 10.28 9.29
CA GLU A 148 -7.10 10.77 8.03
C GLU A 148 -7.00 9.70 6.94
N PHE A 149 -5.87 9.01 6.83
CA PHE A 149 -5.70 7.88 5.91
C PHE A 149 -6.76 6.79 6.16
N PHE A 150 -6.97 6.38 7.41
CA PHE A 150 -7.99 5.36 7.71
C PHE A 150 -9.41 5.87 7.46
N SER A 151 -9.69 7.14 7.74
CA SER A 151 -10.97 7.76 7.40
C SER A 151 -11.19 7.77 5.88
N MET A 152 -10.18 8.16 5.10
CA MET A 152 -10.23 8.11 3.63
C MET A 152 -10.44 6.70 3.11
N LEU A 153 -9.78 5.71 3.70
CA LEU A 153 -9.92 4.30 3.31
C LEU A 153 -11.34 3.79 3.54
N GLN A 154 -11.93 4.11 4.70
CA GLN A 154 -13.32 3.75 5.01
C GLN A 154 -14.35 4.43 4.10
N ASN A 155 -14.01 5.60 3.56
CA ASN A 155 -14.85 6.35 2.62
C ASN A 155 -14.44 6.13 1.16
N GLU A 156 -13.69 5.05 0.86
CA GLU A 156 -13.34 4.64 -0.51
C GLU A 156 -12.51 5.70 -1.30
N LYS A 157 -11.77 6.54 -0.58
CA LYS A 157 -10.93 7.62 -1.16
C LYS A 157 -9.46 7.25 -1.32
N ILE A 158 -9.03 6.12 -0.79
CA ILE A 158 -7.70 5.57 -1.05
C ILE A 158 -7.80 4.74 -2.33
N LEU A 159 -6.97 5.07 -3.30
CA LEU A 159 -6.97 4.48 -4.64
C LEU A 159 -5.79 3.52 -4.83
N PHE A 160 -6.00 2.47 -5.61
CA PHE A 160 -4.92 1.69 -6.23
C PHE A 160 -4.12 2.54 -7.22
N ASN A 161 -2.88 2.09 -7.48
CA ASN A 161 -1.92 2.76 -8.35
C ASN A 161 -1.61 4.19 -7.89
N VAL A 162 -1.65 4.41 -6.57
CA VAL A 162 -1.25 5.65 -5.91
C VAL A 162 -0.41 5.29 -4.69
N CYS A 163 0.66 6.05 -4.47
CA CYS A 163 1.43 6.00 -3.25
C CYS A 163 1.08 7.16 -2.33
N TYR A 164 0.74 6.86 -1.08
CA TYR A 164 0.40 7.84 -0.05
C TYR A 164 1.53 7.94 0.97
N ILE A 165 1.97 9.16 1.29
CA ILE A 165 2.90 9.38 2.40
C ILE A 165 2.08 9.52 3.68
N ILE A 166 2.13 8.52 4.55
CA ILE A 166 1.36 8.50 5.80
C ILE A 166 2.29 8.87 6.95
N ARG A 167 1.89 9.83 7.77
CA ARG A 167 2.64 10.27 8.96
C ARG A 167 1.76 10.23 10.20
N LYS A 168 2.36 9.89 11.33
CA LYS A 168 1.79 10.16 12.65
C LYS A 168 2.34 11.50 13.15
N ASP A 169 1.44 12.41 13.53
CA ASP A 169 1.76 13.72 14.10
C ASP A 169 2.71 13.64 15.31
#